data_AF-A0A1Y2IRI1-F1
#
_entry.id   AF-A0A1Y2IRI1-F1
#
_cell.length_a   1.000
_cell.length_b   1.000
_cell.length_c   1.000
_cell.angle_alpha   90.00
_cell.angle_beta   90.00
_cell.angle_gamma   90.00
#
_symmetry.space_group_name_H-M   'P 1'
#
loop_
_entity.id
_entity.type
_entity.pdbx_description
1 polymer ?
#
loop_
_entity_poly.entity_id
_entity_poly.type
_entity_poly.pdbx_seq_one_letter_code
_entity_poly.pdbx_strand_id
1 'polypeptide(L)'
;MMQTAALYQQLPLATKQQQQQHGHQQIASASASVSASMSADSTRASVTHLLAGACSTPCSTAAHTFMQIVPPLSRFQLALDVLMPMLDSPVELPQRILVSYMLYALYAPHPIAINPFKSVLHARFVKERAVAVQVDQAGGVNENEQLVWVLWKILRGDGSDIGPFSPNTLARSPLPPKLRAAHLSLEEDVAALAQAPAATNANRVGNADTAVPPAAAPESADGSVRAEESTQAGPSTVPTTTAAERDREMEQLSHAMTLLLAARDRVLTIAEQRLTSPPVVTSVDLPGIIAHNPPLAHPLLNGLLSADSPLAPGPDVYLDVLRRLPPTLPSFDLMGRLLRDTTAVRDAATGGRTTIADLVRVDVLGWFIHECVSWLDRAEQDEREGNISDDRFAKGVQNLCRFYTALIKLSIVDPASDADSAEMAHFTLRNARFEEANALYRLLASSSGAF
;
A
#
# COMPACT_ATOMS: atom_id res chain seq x y z
N MET A 1 54.82 10.20 37.95
CA MET A 1 53.98 10.31 39.16
C MET A 1 52.63 9.69 38.85
N MET A 2 52.26 8.68 39.66
CA MET A 2 50.97 7.97 39.79
C MET A 2 50.33 7.37 38.50
N GLN A 3 50.43 6.07 38.22
CA GLN A 3 49.77 4.89 38.87
C GLN A 3 48.24 4.98 38.93
N THR A 4 47.53 4.10 38.20
CA THR A 4 46.85 2.91 38.78
C THR A 4 46.35 1.97 37.68
N ALA A 5 46.81 0.72 37.77
CA ALA A 5 46.32 -0.44 37.05
C ALA A 5 45.45 -1.28 38.01
N ALA A 6 44.46 -1.99 37.49
CA ALA A 6 43.74 -3.02 38.24
C ALA A 6 43.58 -4.28 37.37
N LEU A 7 44.44 -5.25 37.66
CA LEU A 7 44.34 -6.67 37.31
C LEU A 7 43.30 -7.33 38.22
N TYR A 8 42.45 -8.21 37.68
CA TYR A 8 41.90 -9.31 38.46
C TYR A 8 42.00 -10.61 37.66
N GLN A 9 42.67 -11.55 38.32
CA GLN A 9 43.02 -12.90 37.92
C GLN A 9 42.13 -13.83 38.75
N GLN A 10 41.54 -14.89 38.16
CA GLN A 10 41.34 -16.19 38.83
C GLN A 10 40.70 -17.26 37.90
N LEU A 11 41.48 -18.30 37.61
CA LEU A 11 41.07 -19.71 37.50
C LEU A 11 41.45 -20.39 38.84
N PRO A 12 40.91 -21.57 39.27
CA PRO A 12 40.97 -22.82 38.49
C PRO A 12 39.86 -23.91 38.72
N LEU A 13 39.98 -24.95 37.87
CA LEU A 13 39.46 -26.33 37.86
C LEU A 13 38.73 -26.94 39.09
N ALA A 14 37.66 -27.72 38.84
CA ALA A 14 37.64 -29.20 39.02
C ALA A 14 36.25 -29.86 38.77
N THR A 15 36.22 -30.75 37.78
CA THR A 15 35.67 -32.14 37.72
C THR A 15 34.27 -32.57 38.26
N LYS A 16 33.66 -33.45 37.46
CA LYS A 16 32.60 -34.48 37.73
C LYS A 16 31.14 -34.04 37.75
N GLN A 17 30.42 -34.33 36.66
CA GLN A 17 29.22 -35.20 36.66
C GLN A 17 28.74 -35.46 35.22
N GLN A 18 29.19 -36.58 34.66
CA GLN A 18 28.74 -37.13 33.39
C GLN A 18 28.16 -38.53 33.66
N GLN A 19 26.95 -38.59 34.23
CA GLN A 19 26.08 -39.79 34.21
C GLN A 19 24.71 -39.51 34.84
N GLN A 20 23.77 -39.00 34.04
CA GLN A 20 22.32 -39.21 34.17
C GLN A 20 21.57 -38.43 33.08
N GLN A 21 21.82 -38.77 31.82
CA GLN A 21 20.98 -38.35 30.70
C GLN A 21 20.76 -39.58 29.84
N HIS A 22 19.72 -40.37 30.12
CA HIS A 22 19.10 -41.28 29.14
C HIS A 22 17.70 -41.76 29.56
N GLY A 23 17.00 -41.01 30.43
CA GLY A 23 15.66 -41.38 30.93
C GLY A 23 14.62 -40.26 31.03
N HIS A 24 14.86 -39.07 30.48
CA HIS A 24 13.94 -37.91 30.58
C HIS A 24 13.46 -37.33 29.25
N GLN A 25 13.83 -37.94 28.11
CA GLN A 25 13.49 -37.38 26.80
C GLN A 25 12.08 -37.73 26.28
N GLN A 26 11.30 -38.54 27.02
CA GLN A 26 9.89 -38.82 26.70
C GLN A 26 8.88 -38.04 27.56
N ILE A 27 9.31 -37.31 28.59
CA ILE A 27 8.41 -36.45 29.39
C ILE A 27 8.48 -34.97 28.94
N ALA A 28 9.60 -34.55 28.33
CA ALA A 28 9.79 -33.17 27.87
C ALA A 28 8.94 -32.77 26.63
N SER A 29 8.55 -33.73 25.81
CA SER A 29 7.69 -33.49 24.64
C SER A 29 6.20 -33.36 25.00
N ALA A 30 5.77 -33.95 26.11
CA ALA A 30 4.41 -33.77 26.65
C ALA A 30 4.28 -32.48 27.48
N SER A 31 5.35 -32.02 28.13
CA SER A 31 5.32 -30.74 28.87
C SER A 31 5.42 -29.51 27.95
N ALA A 32 6.05 -29.63 26.78
CA ALA A 32 6.11 -28.56 25.77
C ALA A 32 4.77 -28.32 25.05
N SER A 33 3.95 -29.37 24.84
CA SER A 33 2.61 -29.21 24.26
C SER A 33 1.61 -28.63 25.26
N VAL A 34 1.74 -28.94 26.55
CA VAL A 34 0.91 -28.38 27.63
C VAL A 34 1.28 -26.92 27.94
N SER A 35 2.55 -26.52 27.86
CA SER A 35 2.92 -25.12 28.05
C SER A 35 2.49 -24.23 26.87
N ALA A 36 2.52 -24.76 25.65
CA ALA A 36 1.99 -24.07 24.47
C ALA A 36 0.47 -23.84 24.57
N SER A 37 -0.31 -24.83 25.03
CA SER A 37 -1.77 -24.67 25.18
C SER A 37 -2.14 -23.64 26.24
N MET A 38 -1.46 -23.61 27.39
CA MET A 38 -1.75 -22.64 28.45
C MET A 38 -1.51 -21.18 28.02
N SER A 39 -0.51 -20.93 27.16
CA SER A 39 -0.24 -19.58 26.63
C SER A 39 -1.30 -19.11 25.60
N ALA A 40 -1.83 -20.04 24.80
CA ALA A 40 -2.88 -19.74 23.83
C ALA A 40 -4.19 -19.35 24.52
N ASP A 41 -4.56 -20.06 25.59
CA ASP A 41 -5.78 -19.77 26.36
C ASP A 41 -5.71 -18.41 27.07
N SER A 42 -4.55 -18.04 27.62
CA SER A 42 -4.33 -16.72 28.21
C SER A 42 -4.47 -15.58 27.19
N THR A 43 -3.95 -15.79 25.97
CA THR A 43 -4.07 -14.82 24.88
C THR A 43 -5.52 -14.67 24.44
N ARG A 44 -6.24 -15.78 24.29
CA ARG A 44 -7.67 -15.78 23.94
C ARG A 44 -8.51 -15.03 24.98
N ALA A 45 -8.29 -15.30 26.27
CA ALA A 45 -8.98 -14.58 27.34
C ALA A 45 -8.69 -13.06 27.31
N SER A 46 -7.45 -12.68 27.03
CA SER A 46 -7.05 -11.27 26.90
C SER A 46 -7.72 -10.57 25.72
N VAL A 47 -7.85 -11.26 24.57
CA VAL A 47 -8.58 -10.75 23.40
C VAL A 47 -10.07 -10.59 23.70
N THR A 48 -10.71 -11.56 24.35
CA THR A 48 -12.12 -11.46 24.74
C THR A 48 -12.34 -10.28 25.70
N HIS A 49 -11.44 -10.09 26.66
CA HIS A 49 -11.49 -8.95 27.57
C HIS A 49 -11.32 -7.61 26.84
N LEU A 50 -10.38 -7.53 25.88
CA LEU A 50 -10.20 -6.37 25.02
C LEU A 50 -11.50 -6.05 24.25
N LEU A 51 -12.10 -7.05 23.61
CA LEU A 51 -13.32 -6.86 22.80
C LEU A 51 -14.52 -6.40 23.64
N ALA A 52 -14.62 -6.81 24.90
CA ALA A 52 -15.66 -6.34 25.80
C ALA A 52 -15.50 -4.86 26.19
N GLY A 53 -14.25 -4.38 26.34
CA GLY A 53 -13.96 -3.00 26.75
C GLY A 53 -13.76 -2.01 25.60
N ALA A 54 -13.44 -2.49 24.40
CA ALA A 54 -13.00 -1.65 23.28
C ALA A 54 -14.14 -1.03 22.45
N CYS A 55 -15.41 -1.31 22.75
CA CYS A 55 -16.53 -0.73 22.01
C CYS A 55 -16.64 0.80 22.15
N SER A 56 -16.03 1.39 23.18
CA SER A 56 -15.99 2.83 23.43
C SER A 56 -14.70 3.51 22.96
N THR A 57 -13.69 2.76 22.54
CA THR A 57 -12.42 3.31 22.04
C THR A 57 -12.44 3.40 20.51
N PRO A 58 -11.64 4.29 19.90
CA PRO A 58 -11.50 4.34 18.45
C PRO A 58 -11.08 2.98 17.87
N CYS A 59 -11.68 2.58 16.76
CA CYS A 59 -11.41 1.32 16.07
C CYS A 59 -9.91 1.11 15.79
N SER A 60 -9.20 2.17 15.37
CA SER A 60 -7.76 2.13 15.11
C SER A 60 -6.95 1.83 16.37
N THR A 61 -7.27 2.47 17.49
CA THR A 61 -6.64 2.24 18.79
C THR A 61 -6.87 0.81 19.26
N ALA A 62 -8.11 0.32 19.19
CA ALA A 62 -8.46 -1.04 19.58
C ALA A 62 -7.73 -2.09 18.73
N ALA A 63 -7.66 -1.90 17.41
CA ALA A 63 -6.91 -2.77 16.51
C ALA A 63 -5.40 -2.76 16.81
N HIS A 64 -4.84 -1.59 17.13
CA HIS A 64 -3.44 -1.49 17.54
C HIS A 64 -3.17 -2.23 18.86
N THR A 65 -4.03 -2.07 19.85
CA THR A 65 -3.95 -2.82 21.12
C THR A 65 -4.05 -4.33 20.88
N PHE A 66 -4.95 -4.78 20.00
CA PHE A 66 -5.02 -6.18 19.60
C PHE A 66 -3.70 -6.67 19.00
N MET A 67 -3.11 -5.90 18.08
CA MET A 67 -1.82 -6.24 17.47
C MET A 67 -0.66 -6.26 18.46
N GLN A 68 -0.73 -5.50 19.56
CA GLN A 68 0.27 -5.51 20.63
C GLN A 68 0.12 -6.71 21.57
N ILE A 69 -1.11 -7.10 21.88
CA ILE A 69 -1.40 -8.24 22.77
C ILE A 69 -1.14 -9.57 22.05
N VAL A 70 -1.45 -9.63 20.75
CA VAL A 70 -1.41 -10.88 19.98
C VAL A 70 -0.10 -10.99 19.18
N PRO A 71 0.73 -12.03 19.45
CA PRO A 71 1.95 -12.28 18.70
C PRO A 71 1.68 -12.41 17.19
N PRO A 72 2.54 -11.86 16.31
CA PRO A 72 2.30 -11.85 14.85
C PRO A 72 1.91 -13.20 14.25
N LEU A 73 2.59 -14.29 14.67
CA LEU A 73 2.35 -15.64 14.16
C LEU A 73 0.99 -16.23 14.58
N SER A 74 0.37 -15.70 15.65
CA SER A 74 -0.91 -16.19 16.17
C SER A 74 -2.11 -15.37 15.71
N ARG A 75 -1.90 -14.20 15.08
CA ARG A 75 -2.96 -13.27 14.68
C ARG A 75 -3.97 -13.90 13.73
N PHE A 76 -3.49 -14.62 12.71
CA PHE A 76 -4.36 -15.28 11.74
C PHE A 76 -5.21 -16.38 12.39
N GLN A 77 -4.60 -17.24 13.21
CA GLN A 77 -5.31 -18.30 13.91
C GLN A 77 -6.37 -17.74 14.88
N LEU A 78 -6.03 -16.69 15.66
CA LEU A 78 -7.00 -16.03 16.53
C LEU A 78 -8.12 -15.33 15.77
N ALA A 79 -7.84 -14.79 14.59
CA ALA A 79 -8.87 -14.25 13.72
C ALA A 79 -9.87 -15.33 13.28
N LEU A 80 -9.39 -16.53 12.93
CA LEU A 80 -10.25 -17.66 12.57
C LEU A 80 -11.03 -18.22 13.77
N ASP A 81 -10.38 -18.37 14.93
CA ASP A 81 -10.97 -19.06 16.07
C ASP A 81 -11.89 -18.17 16.92
N VAL A 82 -11.65 -16.86 16.94
CA VAL A 82 -12.34 -15.93 17.84
C VAL A 82 -13.09 -14.87 17.04
N LEU A 83 -12.41 -14.15 16.15
CA LEU A 83 -13.00 -12.98 15.47
C LEU A 83 -14.07 -13.41 14.46
N MET A 84 -13.82 -14.40 13.60
CA MET A 84 -14.82 -14.83 12.61
C MET A 84 -16.11 -15.36 13.25
N PRO A 85 -16.08 -16.27 14.26
CA PRO A 85 -17.30 -16.71 14.93
C PRO A 85 -18.08 -15.56 15.57
N MET A 86 -17.40 -14.52 16.05
CA MET A 86 -18.04 -13.31 16.59
C MET A 86 -18.72 -12.45 15.53
N LEU A 87 -18.20 -12.46 14.30
CA LEU A 87 -18.88 -11.78 13.19
C LEU A 87 -20.21 -12.47 12.83
N ASP A 88 -20.26 -13.80 12.99
CA ASP A 88 -21.41 -14.61 12.63
C ASP A 88 -22.47 -14.78 13.72
N SER A 89 -22.04 -14.77 14.98
CA SER A 89 -22.92 -14.92 16.15
C SER A 89 -23.79 -13.69 16.40
N PRO A 90 -24.93 -13.85 17.11
CA PRO A 90 -25.83 -12.75 17.45
C PRO A 90 -25.29 -11.90 18.60
N VAL A 91 -24.04 -11.44 18.48
CA VAL A 91 -23.41 -10.51 19.43
C VAL A 91 -23.83 -9.07 19.13
N GLU A 92 -23.59 -8.17 20.09
CA GLU A 92 -23.94 -6.76 19.96
C GLU A 92 -23.31 -6.13 18.71
N LEU A 93 -24.07 -5.26 18.05
CA LEU A 93 -23.67 -4.57 16.83
C LEU A 93 -22.30 -3.84 16.93
N PRO A 94 -22.00 -3.07 18.00
CA PRO A 94 -20.68 -2.44 18.15
C PRO A 94 -19.54 -3.45 18.12
N GLN A 95 -19.72 -4.61 18.73
CA GLN A 95 -18.68 -5.64 18.78
C GLN A 95 -18.44 -6.24 17.39
N ARG A 96 -19.50 -6.46 16.60
CA ARG A 96 -19.40 -6.94 15.21
C ARG A 96 -18.74 -5.91 14.29
N ILE A 97 -19.00 -4.61 14.50
CA ILE A 97 -18.31 -3.51 13.82
C ILE A 97 -16.81 -3.55 14.13
N LEU A 98 -16.45 -3.66 15.42
CA LEU A 98 -15.05 -3.71 15.85
C LEU A 98 -14.32 -4.92 15.25
N VAL A 99 -14.93 -6.10 15.31
CA VAL A 99 -14.39 -7.34 14.74
C VAL A 99 -14.16 -7.19 13.23
N SER A 100 -15.11 -6.62 12.50
CA SER A 100 -14.97 -6.37 11.06
C SER A 100 -13.76 -5.47 10.76
N TYR A 101 -13.61 -4.40 11.55
CA TYR A 101 -12.47 -3.48 11.41
C TYR A 101 -11.14 -4.15 11.78
N MET A 102 -11.09 -5.00 12.81
CA MET A 102 -9.87 -5.73 13.18
C MET A 102 -9.42 -6.69 12.07
N LEU A 103 -10.35 -7.43 11.46
CA LEU A 103 -10.05 -8.32 10.32
C LEU A 103 -9.48 -7.54 9.12
N TYR A 104 -9.97 -6.33 8.89
CA TYR A 104 -9.40 -5.39 7.92
C TYR A 104 -7.98 -4.94 8.34
N ALA A 105 -7.84 -4.41 9.56
CA ALA A 105 -6.63 -3.78 10.05
C ALA A 105 -5.43 -4.73 10.15
N LEU A 106 -5.66 -6.04 10.29
CA LEU A 106 -4.60 -7.07 10.26
C LEU A 106 -3.74 -7.02 9.00
N TYR A 107 -4.26 -6.49 7.89
CA TYR A 107 -3.58 -6.38 6.61
C TYR A 107 -3.49 -4.94 6.07
N ALA A 108 -3.84 -3.94 6.87
CA ALA A 108 -3.71 -2.52 6.51
C ALA A 108 -2.24 -2.09 6.67
N PRO A 109 -1.42 -2.22 5.61
CA PRO A 109 -1.23 -1.13 4.62
C PRO A 109 -1.49 -1.58 3.17
N HIS A 110 -1.98 -2.79 2.97
CA HIS A 110 -2.15 -3.36 1.64
C HIS A 110 -3.58 -3.17 1.10
N PRO A 111 -3.77 -3.19 -0.23
CA PRO A 111 -5.11 -3.14 -0.83
C PRO A 111 -6.00 -4.28 -0.31
N ILE A 112 -7.30 -4.01 -0.11
CA ILE A 112 -8.26 -5.01 0.39
C ILE A 112 -8.32 -6.27 -0.48
N ALA A 113 -7.95 -6.15 -1.77
CA ALA A 113 -7.90 -7.27 -2.72
C ALA A 113 -6.97 -8.43 -2.27
N ILE A 114 -5.92 -8.15 -1.49
CA ILE A 114 -5.00 -9.18 -0.99
C ILE A 114 -5.28 -9.61 0.45
N ASN A 115 -6.29 -9.02 1.11
CA ASN A 115 -6.66 -9.41 2.47
C ASN A 115 -7.34 -10.80 2.45
N PRO A 116 -6.82 -11.81 3.16
CA PRO A 116 -7.39 -13.16 3.14
C PRO A 116 -8.81 -13.24 3.74
N PHE A 117 -9.23 -12.24 4.51
CA PHE A 117 -10.57 -12.17 5.08
C PHE A 117 -11.57 -11.43 4.18
N LYS A 118 -11.16 -10.91 3.01
CA LYS A 118 -12.05 -10.18 2.09
C LYS A 118 -13.30 -10.98 1.74
N SER A 119 -13.17 -12.26 1.40
CA SER A 119 -14.30 -13.12 1.02
C SER A 119 -15.32 -13.30 2.15
N VAL A 120 -14.84 -13.41 3.39
CA VAL A 120 -15.69 -13.54 4.58
C VAL A 120 -16.43 -12.23 4.87
N LEU A 121 -15.72 -11.10 4.81
CA LEU A 121 -16.33 -9.77 4.96
C LEU A 121 -17.38 -9.51 3.87
N HIS A 122 -17.09 -9.89 2.62
CA HIS A 122 -18.02 -9.79 1.50
C HIS A 122 -19.25 -10.67 1.70
N ALA A 123 -19.06 -11.95 2.05
CA ALA A 123 -20.18 -12.86 2.33
C ALA A 123 -21.08 -12.31 3.46
N ARG A 124 -20.49 -11.71 4.49
CA ARG A 124 -21.25 -11.08 5.57
C ARG A 124 -21.99 -9.83 5.09
N PHE A 125 -21.35 -8.99 4.28
CA PHE A 125 -21.99 -7.81 3.68
C PHE A 125 -23.23 -8.19 2.89
N VAL A 126 -23.12 -9.15 1.97
CA VAL A 126 -24.24 -9.61 1.13
C VAL A 126 -25.40 -10.13 2.00
N LYS A 127 -25.09 -10.95 3.00
CA LYS A 127 -26.10 -11.51 3.92
C LYS A 127 -26.82 -10.43 4.72
N GLU A 128 -26.09 -9.53 5.39
CA GLU A 128 -26.68 -8.47 6.21
C GLU A 128 -27.45 -7.45 5.37
N ARG A 129 -26.93 -7.12 4.18
CA ARG A 129 -27.61 -6.23 3.24
C ARG A 129 -28.95 -6.83 2.79
N ALA A 130 -28.99 -8.11 2.44
CA ALA A 130 -30.24 -8.77 2.02
C ALA A 130 -31.33 -8.67 3.11
N VAL A 131 -30.97 -8.87 4.38
CA VAL A 131 -31.89 -8.72 5.51
C VAL A 131 -32.33 -7.27 5.68
N ALA A 132 -31.39 -6.31 5.58
CA ALA A 132 -31.72 -4.88 5.68
C ALA A 132 -32.66 -4.41 4.57
N VAL A 133 -32.45 -4.86 3.32
CA VAL A 133 -33.33 -4.55 2.18
C VAL A 133 -34.74 -5.10 2.37
N GLN A 134 -34.88 -6.32 2.90
CA GLN A 134 -36.21 -6.89 3.19
C GLN A 134 -36.97 -6.08 4.24
N VAL A 135 -36.28 -5.60 5.27
CA VAL A 135 -36.88 -4.75 6.33
C VAL A 135 -37.27 -3.37 5.78
N ASP A 136 -36.42 -2.75 4.97
CA ASP A 136 -36.71 -1.45 4.33
C ASP A 136 -37.92 -1.55 3.38
N GLN A 137 -38.05 -2.65 2.62
CA GLN A 137 -39.23 -2.93 1.79
C GLN A 137 -40.53 -3.08 2.62
N ALA A 138 -40.43 -3.52 3.87
CA ALA A 138 -41.55 -3.57 4.80
C ALA A 138 -41.83 -2.22 5.49
N GLY A 139 -41.08 -1.16 5.14
CA GLY A 139 -41.18 0.17 5.76
C GLY A 139 -40.48 0.31 7.11
N GLY A 140 -39.67 -0.68 7.50
CA GLY A 140 -38.87 -0.65 8.72
C GLY A 140 -37.47 -0.06 8.49
N VAL A 141 -36.71 0.09 9.58
CA VAL A 141 -35.27 0.40 9.55
C VAL A 141 -34.56 -0.75 10.24
N ASN A 142 -33.53 -1.33 9.62
CA ASN A 142 -32.81 -2.44 10.22
C ASN A 142 -31.70 -1.92 11.14
N GLU A 143 -31.63 -2.46 12.36
CA GLU A 143 -30.58 -2.12 13.34
C GLU A 143 -29.16 -2.41 12.81
N ASN A 144 -29.01 -3.38 11.92
CA ASN A 144 -27.71 -3.78 11.35
C ASN A 144 -27.25 -2.92 10.16
N GLU A 145 -27.98 -1.87 9.76
CA GLU A 145 -27.59 -1.01 8.64
C GLU A 145 -26.18 -0.40 8.82
N GLN A 146 -25.80 -0.08 10.06
CA GLN A 146 -24.47 0.44 10.38
C GLN A 146 -23.35 -0.55 10.06
N LEU A 147 -23.58 -1.83 10.34
CA LEU A 147 -22.61 -2.86 10.01
C LEU A 147 -22.49 -3.04 8.49
N VAL A 148 -23.62 -2.97 7.77
CA VAL A 148 -23.60 -3.04 6.30
C VAL A 148 -22.78 -1.89 5.72
N TRP A 149 -22.95 -0.67 6.24
CA TRP A 149 -22.17 0.50 5.83
C TRP A 149 -20.68 0.35 6.14
N VAL A 150 -20.32 -0.11 7.35
CA VAL A 150 -18.92 -0.38 7.74
C VAL A 150 -18.27 -1.40 6.82
N LEU A 151 -18.95 -2.54 6.56
CA LEU A 151 -18.44 -3.58 5.67
C LEU A 151 -18.26 -3.05 4.24
N TRP A 152 -19.21 -2.27 3.74
CA TRP A 152 -19.11 -1.63 2.43
C TRP A 152 -17.90 -0.68 2.33
N LYS A 153 -17.68 0.18 3.33
CA LYS A 153 -16.52 1.07 3.40
C LYS A 153 -15.19 0.29 3.39
N ILE A 154 -15.08 -0.77 4.18
CA ILE A 154 -13.90 -1.65 4.20
C ILE A 154 -13.68 -2.29 2.84
N LEU A 155 -14.73 -2.85 2.22
CA LEU A 155 -14.64 -3.57 0.94
C LEU A 155 -14.34 -2.64 -0.24
N ARG A 156 -14.67 -1.36 -0.16
CA ARG A 156 -14.24 -0.33 -1.14
C ARG A 156 -12.79 0.12 -0.98
N GLY A 157 -12.11 -0.26 0.10
CA GLY A 157 -10.76 0.19 0.42
C GLY A 157 -10.71 1.44 1.30
N ASP A 158 -11.85 2.01 1.67
CA ASP A 158 -11.97 3.20 2.53
C ASP A 158 -12.01 2.82 4.03
N GLY A 159 -11.45 1.66 4.40
CA GLY A 159 -11.48 1.19 5.80
C GLY A 159 -10.77 2.15 6.77
N SER A 160 -9.81 2.94 6.30
CA SER A 160 -9.08 3.94 7.11
C SER A 160 -9.99 5.02 7.69
N ASP A 161 -11.08 5.38 6.99
CA ASP A 161 -12.03 6.41 7.43
C ASP A 161 -12.74 5.99 8.73
N ILE A 162 -12.84 4.68 8.99
CA ILE A 162 -13.53 4.11 10.15
C ILE A 162 -12.68 4.20 11.42
N GLY A 163 -11.35 4.19 11.26
CA GLY A 163 -10.38 4.10 12.35
C GLY A 163 -10.58 5.10 13.50
N PRO A 164 -10.80 6.40 13.23
CA PRO A 164 -10.96 7.42 14.27
C PRO A 164 -12.23 7.29 15.12
N PHE A 165 -13.24 6.54 14.66
CA PHE A 165 -14.54 6.44 15.33
C PHE A 165 -14.60 5.22 16.25
N SER A 166 -15.36 5.33 17.36
CA SER A 166 -15.62 4.18 18.21
C SER A 166 -16.74 3.30 17.66
N PRO A 167 -16.71 1.97 17.88
CA PRO A 167 -17.79 1.09 17.43
C PRO A 167 -19.17 1.48 17.98
N ASN A 168 -19.25 1.97 19.23
CA ASN A 168 -20.48 2.47 19.82
C ASN A 168 -21.00 3.73 19.12
N THR A 169 -20.11 4.65 18.73
CA THR A 169 -20.48 5.85 17.96
C THR A 169 -21.04 5.45 16.60
N LEU A 170 -20.37 4.54 15.90
CA LEU A 170 -20.80 4.04 14.59
C LEU A 170 -22.14 3.31 14.67
N ALA A 171 -22.33 2.44 15.65
CA ALA A 171 -23.58 1.70 15.86
C ALA A 171 -24.80 2.61 16.13
N ARG A 172 -24.58 3.81 16.67
CA ARG A 172 -25.65 4.77 17.04
C ARG A 172 -25.84 5.91 16.04
N SER A 173 -24.86 6.16 15.17
CA SER A 173 -24.88 7.29 14.25
C SER A 173 -25.92 7.06 13.15
N PRO A 174 -26.99 7.87 13.03
CA PRO A 174 -27.98 7.66 11.99
C PRO A 174 -27.35 7.76 10.60
N LEU A 175 -27.63 6.78 9.72
CA LEU A 175 -27.15 6.84 8.34
C LEU A 175 -28.01 7.79 7.51
N PRO A 176 -27.39 8.68 6.72
CA PRO A 176 -28.08 9.41 5.68
C PRO A 176 -28.86 8.45 4.75
N PRO A 177 -30.02 8.84 4.20
CA PRO A 177 -30.83 7.96 3.34
C PRO A 177 -30.06 7.34 2.16
N LYS A 178 -29.08 8.07 1.59
CA LYS A 178 -28.23 7.60 0.49
C LYS A 178 -27.26 6.49 0.89
N LEU A 179 -26.94 6.38 2.17
CA LEU A 179 -26.01 5.39 2.72
C LEU A 179 -26.74 4.18 3.34
N ARG A 180 -28.07 4.08 3.14
CA ARG A 180 -28.84 2.92 3.56
C ARG A 180 -28.46 1.68 2.75
N ALA A 181 -28.58 0.51 3.37
CA ALA A 181 -28.21 -0.78 2.79
C ALA A 181 -28.78 -1.05 1.38
N ALA A 182 -29.98 -0.55 1.07
CA ALA A 182 -30.60 -0.68 -0.24
C ALA A 182 -29.79 -0.03 -1.38
N HIS A 183 -29.11 1.08 -1.08
CA HIS A 183 -28.36 1.88 -2.04
C HIS A 183 -26.88 1.50 -2.12
N LEU A 184 -26.39 0.66 -1.21
CA LEU A 184 -24.99 0.23 -1.19
C LEU A 184 -24.81 -0.99 -2.10
N SER A 185 -24.04 -0.84 -3.17
CA SER A 185 -23.60 -1.94 -4.04
C SER A 185 -22.08 -1.99 -4.13
N LEU A 186 -21.53 -3.19 -4.30
CA LEU A 186 -20.11 -3.39 -4.62
C LEU A 186 -19.94 -3.62 -6.12
N GLU A 187 -18.81 -3.18 -6.67
CA GLU A 187 -18.51 -3.35 -8.11
C GLU A 187 -18.44 -4.82 -8.54
N GLU A 188 -18.00 -5.72 -7.63
CA GLU A 188 -17.93 -7.17 -7.87
C GLU A 188 -19.32 -7.78 -8.11
N ASP A 189 -20.36 -7.28 -7.45
CA ASP A 189 -21.74 -7.74 -7.67
C ASP A 189 -22.22 -7.39 -9.08
N VAL A 190 -21.83 -6.21 -9.59
CA VAL A 190 -22.20 -5.73 -10.93
C VAL A 190 -21.53 -6.58 -12.01
N ALA A 191 -20.25 -6.92 -11.81
CA ALA A 191 -19.51 -7.79 -12.72
C ALA A 191 -20.06 -9.23 -12.74
N ALA A 192 -20.41 -9.78 -11.57
CA ALA A 192 -21.00 -11.12 -11.48
C ALA A 192 -22.38 -11.20 -12.15
N LEU A 193 -23.22 -10.17 -12.00
CA LEU A 193 -24.52 -10.08 -12.67
C LEU A 193 -24.39 -9.92 -14.19
N ALA A 194 -23.36 -9.23 -14.68
CA ALA A 194 -23.11 -9.09 -16.11
C ALA A 194 -22.58 -10.39 -16.77
N GLN A 195 -21.97 -11.29 -15.99
CA GLN A 195 -21.40 -12.55 -16.47
C GLN A 195 -22.34 -13.75 -16.32
N ALA A 196 -23.49 -13.60 -15.66
CA ALA A 196 -24.48 -14.66 -15.57
C ALA A 196 -25.10 -14.91 -16.96
N PRO A 197 -24.87 -16.08 -17.61
CA PRO A 197 -25.52 -16.40 -18.86
C PRO A 197 -27.04 -16.45 -18.61
N ALA A 198 -27.82 -15.83 -19.50
CA ALA A 198 -29.28 -15.88 -19.46
C ALA A 198 -29.74 -17.35 -19.49
N ALA A 199 -30.01 -17.91 -18.32
CA ALA A 199 -30.42 -19.29 -18.17
C ALA A 199 -31.86 -19.43 -18.67
N THR A 200 -31.97 -19.78 -19.95
CA THR A 200 -33.19 -20.28 -20.57
C THR A 200 -33.68 -21.50 -19.78
N ASN A 201 -34.79 -21.35 -19.07
CA ASN A 201 -35.49 -22.45 -18.41
C ASN A 201 -35.90 -23.53 -19.42
N ALA A 202 -35.22 -24.67 -19.40
CA ALA A 202 -35.69 -25.89 -20.04
C ALA A 202 -35.48 -27.09 -19.09
N ASN A 203 -36.59 -27.55 -18.53
CA ASN A 203 -36.76 -28.86 -17.91
C ASN A 203 -36.14 -29.96 -18.77
N ARG A 204 -35.22 -30.77 -18.21
CA ARG A 204 -35.11 -32.17 -18.66
C ARG A 204 -34.55 -33.09 -17.57
N VAL A 205 -35.45 -33.95 -17.11
CA VAL A 205 -35.21 -35.18 -16.36
C VAL A 205 -34.49 -36.20 -17.25
N GLY A 206 -33.51 -36.92 -16.71
CA GLY A 206 -32.95 -38.12 -17.37
C GLY A 206 -31.65 -38.63 -16.75
N ASN A 207 -31.78 -39.63 -15.89
CA ASN A 207 -30.73 -40.59 -15.51
C ASN A 207 -30.06 -41.24 -16.74
N ALA A 208 -28.77 -41.55 -16.66
CA ALA A 208 -28.23 -42.92 -16.82
C ALA A 208 -26.71 -42.98 -16.69
N ASP A 209 -26.25 -44.03 -16.02
CA ASP A 209 -24.90 -44.55 -15.89
C ASP A 209 -24.16 -44.73 -17.23
N THR A 210 -22.83 -44.51 -17.26
CA THR A 210 -21.90 -45.43 -17.94
C THR A 210 -20.46 -45.27 -17.42
N ALA A 211 -19.82 -46.42 -17.19
CA ALA A 211 -18.47 -46.61 -16.67
C ALA A 211 -17.37 -46.60 -17.78
N VAL A 212 -16.16 -46.13 -17.41
CA VAL A 212 -14.77 -46.68 -17.63
C VAL A 212 -14.39 -47.15 -19.05
N PRO A 213 -13.23 -46.77 -19.67
CA PRO A 213 -11.86 -47.07 -19.16
C PRO A 213 -10.72 -46.06 -19.44
N PRO A 214 -9.52 -46.29 -18.83
CA PRO A 214 -8.34 -45.42 -18.95
C PRO A 214 -7.45 -45.81 -20.14
N ALA A 215 -6.86 -44.82 -20.81
CA ALA A 215 -5.95 -45.01 -21.93
C ALA A 215 -4.57 -44.40 -21.64
N ALA A 216 -3.61 -45.31 -21.49
CA ALA A 216 -2.25 -45.34 -22.03
C ALA A 216 -1.35 -44.07 -22.02
N ALA A 217 -0.20 -44.26 -21.38
CA ALA A 217 1.05 -43.54 -21.59
C ALA A 217 1.58 -43.64 -23.03
N PRO A 218 2.55 -42.77 -23.38
CA PRO A 218 3.77 -43.31 -23.97
C PRO A 218 5.04 -42.77 -23.32
N GLU A 219 5.98 -43.71 -23.21
CA GLU A 219 7.41 -43.55 -22.98
C GLU A 219 8.11 -42.78 -24.12
N SER A 220 9.29 -42.22 -23.83
CA SER A 220 10.56 -42.41 -24.55
C SER A 220 11.42 -41.14 -24.75
N ALA A 221 12.74 -41.40 -24.81
CA ALA A 221 13.89 -40.57 -25.20
C ALA A 221 14.47 -39.71 -24.07
N ASP A 222 15.53 -40.15 -23.36
CA ASP A 222 16.87 -40.57 -23.79
C ASP A 222 17.61 -39.47 -24.58
N GLY A 223 18.70 -38.98 -23.99
CA GLY A 223 19.40 -37.76 -24.41
C GLY A 223 20.68 -37.52 -23.63
N SER A 224 21.54 -38.54 -23.61
CA SER A 224 22.94 -38.49 -23.17
C SER A 224 23.80 -37.68 -24.15
N VAL A 225 24.40 -36.57 -23.70
CA VAL A 225 25.60 -35.95 -24.29
C VAL A 225 26.40 -35.32 -23.13
N ARG A 226 27.45 -35.99 -22.62
CA ARG A 226 28.87 -35.99 -23.03
C ARG A 226 29.64 -34.71 -22.65
N ALA A 227 30.73 -34.98 -21.94
CA ALA A 227 31.72 -34.06 -21.41
C ALA A 227 32.65 -33.47 -22.48
N GLU A 228 33.06 -32.22 -22.28
CA GLU A 228 34.31 -31.58 -22.71
C GLU A 228 34.61 -30.55 -21.59
N GLU A 229 35.55 -30.75 -20.68
CA GLU A 229 37.02 -30.80 -20.77
C GLU A 229 37.69 -29.50 -21.26
N SER A 230 38.37 -28.87 -20.28
CA SER A 230 39.51 -27.95 -20.39
C SER A 230 39.32 -26.60 -21.10
N THR A 231 39.70 -25.51 -20.42
CA THR A 231 40.98 -24.81 -20.68
C THR A 231 41.11 -23.51 -19.88
N GLN A 232 42.31 -23.34 -19.28
CA GLN A 232 42.97 -22.09 -18.85
C GLN A 232 42.58 -21.42 -17.52
N ALA A 233 43.29 -21.86 -16.49
CA ALA A 233 43.64 -21.08 -15.32
C ALA A 233 44.65 -19.96 -15.69
N GLY A 234 44.20 -18.71 -15.63
CA GLY A 234 45.07 -17.54 -15.48
C GLY A 234 45.11 -17.12 -14.00
N PRO A 235 46.26 -16.68 -13.45
CA PRO A 235 46.35 -16.25 -12.06
C PRO A 235 45.66 -14.90 -11.89
N SER A 236 44.33 -14.94 -11.71
CA SER A 236 43.55 -13.78 -11.30
C SER A 236 43.94 -13.46 -9.86
N THR A 237 44.62 -12.34 -9.68
CA THR A 237 45.02 -11.80 -8.39
C THR A 237 43.75 -11.33 -7.70
N VAL A 238 43.07 -12.25 -7.02
CA VAL A 238 41.85 -11.95 -6.26
C VAL A 238 42.24 -11.00 -5.13
N PRO A 239 41.75 -9.75 -5.12
CA PRO A 239 41.93 -8.89 -3.96
C PRO A 239 41.21 -9.56 -2.80
N THR A 240 41.96 -9.98 -1.79
CA THR A 240 41.46 -10.49 -0.52
C THR A 240 40.83 -9.32 0.25
N THR A 241 39.68 -8.82 -0.23
CA THR A 241 38.78 -8.00 0.58
C THR A 241 38.45 -8.82 1.81
N THR A 242 38.91 -8.35 2.96
CA THR A 242 38.81 -9.07 4.22
C THR A 242 37.33 -9.28 4.56
N ALA A 243 36.95 -10.44 5.11
CA ALA A 243 35.55 -10.75 5.41
C ALA A 243 34.85 -9.66 6.26
N ALA A 244 35.60 -9.00 7.15
CA ALA A 244 35.13 -7.90 7.98
C ALA A 244 34.71 -6.64 7.19
N GLU A 245 35.25 -6.42 5.99
CA GLU A 245 34.87 -5.30 5.13
C GLU A 245 33.49 -5.55 4.50
N ARG A 246 33.24 -6.78 4.01
CA ARG A 246 31.93 -7.17 3.50
C ARG A 246 30.84 -7.13 4.58
N ASP A 247 31.16 -7.53 5.80
CA ASP A 247 30.21 -7.47 6.90
C ASP A 247 29.80 -6.02 7.20
N ARG A 248 30.75 -5.07 7.18
CA ARG A 248 30.46 -3.64 7.35
C ARG A 248 29.64 -3.07 6.20
N GLU A 249 29.94 -3.46 4.96
CA GLU A 249 29.15 -3.05 3.78
C GLU A 249 27.71 -3.58 3.86
N MET A 250 27.55 -4.84 4.28
CA MET A 250 26.23 -5.47 4.44
C MET A 250 25.43 -4.82 5.57
N GLU A 251 26.08 -4.49 6.70
CA GLU A 251 25.47 -3.71 7.79
C GLU A 251 25.02 -2.33 7.30
N GLN A 252 25.89 -1.60 6.57
CA GLN A 252 25.54 -0.30 5.99
C GLN A 252 24.38 -0.39 5.01
N LEU A 253 24.34 -1.41 4.17
CA LEU A 253 23.24 -1.64 3.22
C LEU A 253 21.93 -1.96 3.94
N SER A 254 21.97 -2.82 4.97
CA SER A 254 20.78 -3.15 5.78
C SER A 254 20.24 -1.92 6.53
N HIS A 255 21.14 -1.07 7.03
CA HIS A 255 20.78 0.18 7.69
C HIS A 255 20.17 1.18 6.70
N ALA A 256 20.79 1.35 5.53
CA ALA A 256 20.26 2.20 4.46
C ALA A 256 18.87 1.74 4.00
N MET A 257 18.64 0.43 3.88
CA MET A 257 17.33 -0.13 3.52
C MET A 257 16.28 0.14 4.61
N THR A 258 16.66 0.04 5.89
CA THR A 258 15.78 0.38 7.01
C THR A 258 15.40 1.86 7.01
N LEU A 259 16.37 2.75 6.75
CA LEU A 259 16.11 4.18 6.63
C LEU A 259 15.21 4.51 5.44
N LEU A 260 15.35 3.78 4.34
CA LEU A 260 14.52 3.99 3.15
C LEU A 260 13.06 3.63 3.38
N LEU A 261 12.81 2.49 4.04
CA LEU A 261 11.46 2.11 4.46
C LEU A 261 10.88 3.12 5.45
N ALA A 262 11.70 3.63 6.37
CA ALA A 262 11.28 4.71 7.27
C ALA A 262 10.97 6.02 6.50
N ALA A 263 11.72 6.33 5.44
CA ALA A 263 11.51 7.52 4.61
C ALA A 263 10.17 7.51 3.87
N ARG A 264 9.63 6.32 3.60
CA ARG A 264 8.30 6.17 3.01
C ARG A 264 7.20 6.65 3.95
N ASP A 265 7.33 6.32 5.23
CA ASP A 265 6.25 6.48 6.22
C ASP A 265 6.43 7.71 7.12
N ARG A 266 7.63 8.32 7.16
CA ARG A 266 7.91 9.53 7.94
C ARG A 266 9.01 10.42 7.33
N VAL A 267 9.09 11.65 7.85
CA VAL A 267 10.21 12.55 7.58
C VAL A 267 11.48 12.01 8.24
N LEU A 268 12.55 11.89 7.46
CA LEU A 268 13.88 11.55 7.95
C LEU A 268 14.57 12.79 8.53
N THR A 269 15.39 12.58 9.54
CA THR A 269 16.28 13.60 10.10
C THR A 269 17.42 13.92 9.11
N ILE A 270 18.04 15.09 9.25
CA ILE A 270 19.16 15.52 8.37
C ILE A 270 20.33 14.53 8.43
N ALA A 271 20.57 13.89 9.58
CA ALA A 271 21.61 12.87 9.72
C ALA A 271 21.27 11.60 8.91
N GLU A 272 20.02 11.15 8.96
CA GLU A 272 19.52 9.99 8.19
C GLU A 272 19.56 10.27 6.68
N GLN A 273 19.19 11.48 6.25
CA GLN A 273 19.19 11.90 4.84
C GLN A 273 20.59 11.86 4.19
N ARG A 274 21.67 11.95 4.98
CA ARG A 274 23.05 11.88 4.46
C ARG A 274 23.55 10.46 4.21
N LEU A 275 22.88 9.46 4.78
CA LEU A 275 23.30 8.05 4.75
C LEU A 275 22.63 7.24 3.62
N THR A 276 21.72 7.84 2.88
CA THR A 276 21.01 7.17 1.78
C THR A 276 21.86 7.23 0.51
N SER A 277 22.81 6.31 0.35
CA SER A 277 23.26 5.91 -1.00
C SER A 277 22.11 5.16 -1.68
N PRO A 278 21.91 5.24 -3.01
CA PRO A 278 20.73 4.67 -3.66
C PRO A 278 20.75 3.13 -3.61
N PRO A 279 19.93 2.48 -2.76
CA PRO A 279 19.76 1.03 -2.76
C PRO A 279 18.47 0.69 -3.53
N VAL A 280 18.06 -0.57 -3.55
CA VAL A 280 16.87 -1.09 -4.27
C VAL A 280 15.58 -0.40 -3.81
N VAL A 281 15.26 0.76 -4.39
CA VAL A 281 13.98 1.46 -4.20
C VAL A 281 12.96 0.85 -5.15
N THR A 282 11.81 0.45 -4.62
CA THR A 282 10.71 0.02 -5.47
C THR A 282 9.83 1.20 -5.85
N SER A 283 9.11 1.11 -6.97
CA SER A 283 8.15 2.14 -7.40
C SER A 283 7.06 2.42 -6.36
N VAL A 284 6.75 1.45 -5.49
CA VAL A 284 5.74 1.57 -4.43
C VAL A 284 6.20 2.53 -3.31
N ASP A 285 7.51 2.65 -3.10
CA ASP A 285 8.04 3.48 -2.01
C ASP A 285 8.15 4.97 -2.41
N LEU A 286 8.26 5.25 -3.71
CA LEU A 286 8.49 6.58 -4.25
C LEU A 286 7.43 7.63 -3.84
N PRO A 287 6.11 7.39 -3.92
CA PRO A 287 5.12 8.41 -3.53
C PRO A 287 5.28 8.89 -2.08
N GLY A 288 5.53 7.96 -1.15
CA GLY A 288 5.75 8.28 0.26
C GLY A 288 7.04 9.06 0.47
N ILE A 289 8.12 8.66 -0.21
CA ILE A 289 9.40 9.38 -0.15
C ILE A 289 9.27 10.80 -0.71
N ILE A 290 8.54 10.99 -1.81
CA ILE A 290 8.31 12.31 -2.43
C ILE A 290 7.50 13.21 -1.50
N ALA A 291 6.45 12.66 -0.87
CA ALA A 291 5.59 13.41 0.04
C ALA A 291 6.31 13.83 1.33
N HIS A 292 7.05 12.90 1.96
CA HIS A 292 7.63 13.13 3.29
C HIS A 292 9.07 13.64 3.24
N ASN A 293 9.84 13.32 2.19
CA ASN A 293 11.25 13.66 2.06
C ASN A 293 11.60 14.28 0.69
N PRO A 294 10.99 15.42 0.31
CA PRO A 294 11.19 16.04 -1.00
C PRO A 294 12.65 16.30 -1.41
N PRO A 295 13.58 16.67 -0.49
CA PRO A 295 14.99 16.85 -0.84
C PRO A 295 15.69 15.58 -1.36
N LEU A 296 15.23 14.40 -0.95
CA LEU A 296 15.79 13.11 -1.37
C LEU A 296 15.23 12.63 -2.71
N ALA A 297 14.01 13.04 -3.07
CA ALA A 297 13.30 12.52 -4.23
C ALA A 297 14.06 12.73 -5.55
N HIS A 298 14.59 13.94 -5.77
CA HIS A 298 15.30 14.29 -7.00
C HIS A 298 16.58 13.46 -7.23
N PRO A 299 17.58 13.45 -6.30
CA PRO A 299 18.80 12.66 -6.51
C PRO A 299 18.52 11.17 -6.62
N LEU A 300 17.50 10.67 -5.89
CA LEU A 300 17.10 9.28 -5.94
C LEU A 300 16.51 8.91 -7.32
N LEU A 301 15.57 9.71 -7.84
CA LEU A 301 14.99 9.48 -9.17
C LEU A 301 16.02 9.65 -10.29
N ASN A 302 16.93 10.62 -10.19
CA ASN A 302 18.02 10.75 -11.16
C ASN A 302 18.91 9.48 -11.15
N GLY A 303 19.26 8.97 -9.96
CA GLY A 303 20.00 7.72 -9.82
C GLY A 303 19.26 6.50 -10.39
N LEU A 304 17.94 6.39 -10.15
CA LEU A 304 17.12 5.30 -10.69
C LEU A 304 16.95 5.37 -12.20
N LEU A 305 16.73 6.56 -12.76
CA LEU A 305 16.56 6.75 -14.20
C LEU A 305 17.88 6.62 -14.98
N SER A 306 19.01 6.94 -14.34
CA SER A 306 20.34 6.85 -14.96
C SER A 306 21.01 5.48 -14.76
N ALA A 307 20.40 4.56 -14.01
CA ALA A 307 21.00 3.26 -13.72
C ALA A 307 20.96 2.32 -14.94
N ASP A 308 22.11 2.09 -15.57
CA ASP A 308 22.32 1.10 -16.64
C ASP A 308 22.42 -0.35 -16.10
N SER A 309 21.58 -0.72 -15.14
CA SER A 309 21.59 -2.07 -14.57
C SER A 309 20.61 -2.98 -15.31
N PRO A 310 21.07 -4.11 -15.89
CA PRO A 310 20.18 -5.07 -16.56
C PRO A 310 19.22 -5.79 -15.60
N LEU A 311 19.48 -5.70 -14.28
CA LEU A 311 18.65 -6.29 -13.24
C LEU A 311 17.66 -5.30 -12.62
N ALA A 312 17.84 -4.00 -12.87
CA ALA A 312 16.92 -3.00 -12.36
C ALA A 312 15.64 -2.96 -13.22
N PRO A 313 14.48 -2.68 -12.61
CA PRO A 313 13.29 -2.32 -13.38
C PRO A 313 13.63 -1.17 -14.35
N GLY A 314 13.13 -1.26 -15.58
CA GLY A 314 13.33 -0.20 -16.57
C GLY A 314 12.80 1.16 -16.09
N PRO A 315 13.26 2.27 -16.71
CA PRO A 315 12.87 3.62 -16.31
C PRO A 315 11.36 3.84 -16.31
N ASP A 316 10.64 3.14 -17.19
CA ASP A 316 9.18 3.20 -17.34
C ASP A 316 8.42 3.01 -16.03
N VAL A 317 8.88 2.08 -15.19
CA VAL A 317 8.24 1.76 -13.91
C VAL A 317 8.27 2.95 -12.94
N TYR A 318 9.31 3.78 -13.02
CA TYR A 318 9.43 4.98 -12.20
C TYR A 318 8.74 6.19 -12.85
N LEU A 319 8.75 6.28 -14.19
CA LEU A 319 7.99 7.30 -14.92
C LEU A 319 6.48 7.14 -14.68
N ASP A 320 5.97 5.92 -14.59
CA ASP A 320 4.58 5.63 -14.25
C ASP A 320 4.17 6.15 -12.87
N VAL A 321 5.10 6.13 -11.90
CA VAL A 321 4.85 6.73 -10.59
C VAL A 321 4.72 8.24 -10.71
N LEU A 322 5.60 8.89 -11.46
CA LEU A 322 5.58 10.35 -11.67
C LEU A 322 4.27 10.81 -12.32
N ARG A 323 3.72 10.03 -13.26
CA ARG A 323 2.42 10.31 -13.90
C ARG A 323 1.25 10.35 -12.90
N ARG A 324 1.33 9.59 -11.81
CA ARG A 324 0.23 9.38 -10.85
C ARG A 324 0.38 10.19 -9.55
N LEU A 325 1.37 11.08 -9.47
CA LEU A 325 1.58 11.88 -8.27
C LEU A 325 0.41 12.85 -8.04
N PRO A 326 -0.03 13.05 -6.78
CA PRO A 326 -1.07 14.02 -6.45
C PRO A 326 -0.57 15.46 -6.63
N PRO A 327 -1.46 16.46 -6.79
CA PRO A 327 -1.11 17.87 -6.97
C PRO A 327 -0.65 18.56 -5.67
N THR A 328 0.38 18.00 -5.04
CA THR A 328 1.02 18.53 -3.82
C THR A 328 2.24 19.37 -4.18
N LEU A 329 2.61 20.31 -3.30
CA LEU A 329 3.79 21.14 -3.50
C LEU A 329 5.08 20.32 -3.74
N PRO A 330 5.38 19.25 -2.96
CA PRO A 330 6.52 18.37 -3.24
C PRO A 330 6.52 17.76 -4.64
N SER A 331 5.36 17.34 -5.14
CA SER A 331 5.22 16.74 -6.47
C SER A 331 5.56 17.74 -7.58
N PHE A 332 5.06 18.97 -7.47
CA PHE A 332 5.37 20.03 -8.44
C PHE A 332 6.82 20.51 -8.37
N ASP A 333 7.38 20.62 -7.16
CA ASP A 333 8.80 20.97 -6.97
C ASP A 333 9.72 19.92 -7.59
N LEU A 334 9.42 18.64 -7.39
CA LEU A 334 10.14 17.54 -8.02
C LEU A 334 10.03 17.60 -9.55
N MET A 335 8.81 17.72 -10.08
CA MET A 335 8.58 17.80 -11.52
C MET A 335 9.33 18.98 -12.15
N GLY A 336 9.26 20.15 -11.50
CA GLY A 336 9.96 21.35 -11.95
C GLY A 336 11.49 21.24 -11.91
N ARG A 337 12.06 20.42 -11.01
CA ARG A 337 13.49 20.11 -11.00
C ARG A 337 13.87 19.12 -12.10
N LEU A 338 13.10 18.04 -12.27
CA LEU A 338 13.33 17.04 -13.31
C LEU A 338 13.25 17.64 -14.72
N LEU A 339 12.31 18.55 -14.97
CA LEU A 339 12.19 19.29 -16.24
C LEU A 339 13.39 20.21 -16.56
N ARG A 340 14.26 20.46 -15.58
CA ARG A 340 15.51 21.24 -15.74
C ARG A 340 16.75 20.35 -15.71
N ASP A 341 16.60 19.05 -15.45
CA ASP A 341 17.73 18.15 -15.29
C ASP A 341 18.26 17.67 -16.65
N THR A 342 19.45 18.16 -17.01
CA THR A 342 20.15 17.83 -18.26
C THR A 342 21.00 16.56 -18.16
N THR A 343 20.85 15.75 -17.10
CA THR A 343 21.55 14.48 -16.95
C THR A 343 21.19 13.56 -18.12
N ALA A 344 22.22 13.02 -18.78
CA ALA A 344 22.04 12.14 -19.93
C ALA A 344 21.58 10.76 -19.48
N VAL A 345 20.51 10.26 -20.08
CA VAL A 345 19.93 8.94 -19.85
C VAL A 345 19.83 8.20 -21.19
N ARG A 346 19.95 6.88 -21.14
CA ARG A 346 19.76 6.04 -22.32
C ARG A 346 18.27 5.82 -22.56
N ASP A 347 17.80 6.21 -23.73
CA ASP A 347 16.43 5.94 -24.15
C ASP A 347 16.27 4.44 -24.43
N ALA A 348 15.33 3.80 -23.73
CA ALA A 348 15.04 2.38 -23.87
C ALA A 348 14.46 2.03 -25.25
N ALA A 349 13.71 2.94 -25.88
CA ALA A 349 13.03 2.70 -27.15
C ALA A 349 13.98 2.86 -28.34
N THR A 350 14.79 3.93 -28.37
CA THR A 350 15.69 4.23 -29.50
C THR A 350 17.13 3.76 -29.28
N GLY A 351 17.51 3.47 -28.03
CA GLY A 351 18.91 3.23 -27.65
C GLY A 351 19.80 4.48 -27.70
N GLY A 352 19.24 5.64 -28.05
CA GLY A 352 19.92 6.92 -28.11
C GLY A 352 20.20 7.53 -26.73
N ARG A 353 20.95 8.64 -26.70
CA ARG A 353 21.10 9.46 -25.48
C ARG A 353 20.03 10.55 -25.50
N THR A 354 19.22 10.60 -24.45
CA THR A 354 18.27 11.67 -24.17
C THR A 354 18.65 12.34 -22.84
N THR A 355 17.95 13.39 -22.43
CA THR A 355 18.07 13.97 -21.09
C THR A 355 16.88 13.59 -20.22
N ILE A 356 17.03 13.59 -18.90
CA ILE A 356 15.90 13.41 -17.97
C ILE A 356 14.82 14.45 -18.24
N ALA A 357 15.19 15.71 -18.49
CA ALA A 357 14.26 16.77 -18.83
C ALA A 357 13.42 16.46 -20.07
N ASP A 358 14.05 15.97 -21.14
CA ASP A 358 13.34 15.63 -22.38
C ASP A 358 12.44 14.39 -22.21
N LEU A 359 12.93 13.36 -21.50
CA LEU A 359 12.16 12.17 -21.16
C LEU A 359 10.90 12.53 -20.36
N VAL A 360 11.05 13.33 -19.30
CA VAL A 360 9.94 13.76 -18.45
C VAL A 360 8.97 14.67 -19.22
N ARG A 361 9.48 15.55 -20.09
CA ARG A 361 8.63 16.43 -20.91
C ARG A 361 7.75 15.63 -21.87
N VAL A 362 8.32 14.63 -22.56
CA VAL A 362 7.60 13.84 -23.58
C VAL A 362 6.67 12.81 -22.94
N ASP A 363 7.15 12.07 -21.94
CA ASP A 363 6.44 10.88 -21.46
C ASP A 363 5.61 11.09 -20.20
N VAL A 364 5.88 12.14 -19.42
CA VAL A 364 5.31 12.29 -18.07
C VAL A 364 4.46 13.54 -17.94
N LEU A 365 4.92 14.70 -18.44
CA LEU A 365 4.32 16.00 -18.12
C LEU A 365 2.84 16.10 -18.45
N GLY A 366 2.43 15.70 -19.66
CA GLY A 366 1.02 15.76 -20.08
C GLY A 366 0.11 14.87 -19.23
N TRP A 367 0.54 13.62 -18.99
CA TRP A 367 -0.18 12.67 -18.13
C TRP A 367 -0.27 13.13 -16.68
N PHE A 368 0.83 13.66 -16.14
CA PHE A 368 0.86 14.20 -14.79
C PHE A 368 -0.11 15.37 -14.61
N ILE A 369 -0.16 16.31 -15.57
CA ILE A 369 -1.12 17.42 -15.54
C ILE A 369 -2.56 16.89 -15.61
N HIS A 370 -2.83 15.93 -16.51
CA HIS A 370 -4.14 15.31 -16.62
C HIS A 370 -4.60 14.64 -15.31
N GLU A 371 -3.72 13.84 -14.69
CA GLU A 371 -4.00 13.20 -13.40
C GLU A 371 -4.20 14.23 -12.28
N CYS A 372 -3.45 15.35 -12.28
CA CYS A 372 -3.67 16.45 -11.34
C CYS A 372 -5.08 17.05 -11.49
N VAL A 373 -5.52 17.33 -12.72
CA VAL A 373 -6.88 17.86 -12.99
C VAL A 373 -7.96 16.85 -12.59
N SER A 374 -7.80 15.58 -12.96
CA SER A 374 -8.70 14.49 -12.58
C SER A 374 -8.79 14.29 -11.05
N TRP A 375 -7.66 14.43 -10.34
CA TRP A 375 -7.64 14.41 -8.88
C TRP A 375 -8.40 15.60 -8.29
N LEU A 376 -8.21 16.81 -8.83
CA LEU A 376 -8.90 18.01 -8.38
C LEU A 376 -10.40 17.94 -8.61
N ASP A 377 -10.86 17.40 -9.74
CA ASP A 377 -12.28 17.20 -10.01
C ASP A 377 -12.94 16.27 -8.99
N ARG A 378 -12.26 15.18 -8.63
CA ARG A 378 -12.72 14.27 -7.55
C ARG A 378 -12.73 14.97 -6.20
N ALA A 379 -11.68 15.71 -5.87
CA ALA A 379 -11.61 16.45 -4.61
C ALA A 379 -12.70 17.54 -4.50
N GLU A 380 -13.03 18.24 -5.58
CA GLU A 380 -14.13 19.21 -5.61
C GLU A 380 -15.48 18.53 -5.41
N GLN A 381 -15.68 17.37 -6.03
CA GLN A 381 -16.90 16.60 -5.88
C GLN A 381 -17.07 16.08 -4.45
N ASP A 382 -16.00 15.56 -3.84
CA ASP A 382 -16.01 15.09 -2.46
C ASP A 382 -16.30 16.20 -1.45
N GLU A 383 -15.73 17.40 -1.65
CA GLU A 383 -16.01 18.58 -0.85
C GLU A 383 -17.49 19.00 -0.99
N ARG A 384 -18.01 19.01 -2.22
CA ARG A 384 -19.42 19.34 -2.53
C ARG A 384 -20.41 18.35 -1.92
N GLU A 385 -20.03 17.08 -1.85
CA GLU A 385 -20.81 16.02 -1.21
C GLU A 385 -20.70 16.02 0.32
N GLY A 386 -19.76 16.79 0.88
CA GLY A 386 -19.48 16.81 2.31
C GLY A 386 -18.79 15.53 2.82
N ASN A 387 -18.20 14.74 1.92
CA ASN A 387 -17.40 13.56 2.30
C ASN A 387 -16.13 14.01 3.04
N ILE A 388 -15.66 15.22 2.75
CA ILE A 388 -14.38 15.76 3.19
C ILE A 388 -14.57 17.24 3.56
N SER A 389 -13.92 17.66 4.65
CA SER A 389 -13.98 19.04 5.17
C SER A 389 -12.63 19.78 5.14
N ASP A 390 -11.67 19.33 4.34
CA ASP A 390 -10.31 19.90 4.26
C ASP A 390 -10.11 20.68 2.95
N ASP A 391 -9.23 21.67 2.97
CA ASP A 391 -8.91 22.61 1.87
C ASP A 391 -8.03 21.98 0.77
N ARG A 392 -8.07 20.66 0.62
CA ARG A 392 -7.17 19.93 -0.30
C ARG A 392 -7.39 20.36 -1.76
N PHE A 393 -8.64 20.66 -2.13
CA PHE A 393 -8.99 21.12 -3.46
C PHE A 393 -8.42 22.52 -3.72
N ALA A 394 -8.70 23.48 -2.83
CA ALA A 394 -8.19 24.85 -2.92
C ALA A 394 -6.65 24.88 -2.99
N LYS A 395 -5.96 24.17 -2.10
CA LYS A 395 -4.49 24.08 -2.10
C LYS A 395 -3.95 23.46 -3.39
N GLY A 396 -4.61 22.42 -3.89
CA GLY A 396 -4.21 21.77 -5.14
C GLY A 396 -4.37 22.69 -6.36
N VAL A 397 -5.45 23.49 -6.43
CA VAL A 397 -5.64 24.51 -7.47
C VAL A 397 -4.53 25.56 -7.41
N GLN A 398 -4.20 26.07 -6.21
CA GLN A 398 -3.12 27.05 -6.02
C GLN A 398 -1.78 26.50 -6.50
N ASN A 399 -1.45 25.27 -6.10
CA ASN A 399 -0.20 24.61 -6.47
C ASN A 399 -0.11 24.38 -7.99
N LEU A 400 -1.19 23.93 -8.63
CA LEU A 400 -1.22 23.71 -10.08
C LEU A 400 -1.07 25.03 -10.87
N CYS A 401 -1.72 26.11 -10.43
CA CYS A 401 -1.55 27.43 -11.07
C CYS A 401 -0.10 27.96 -10.94
N ARG A 402 0.55 27.73 -9.80
CA ARG A 402 1.97 28.06 -9.61
C ARG A 402 2.87 27.22 -10.52
N PHE A 403 2.55 25.94 -10.68
CA PHE A 403 3.28 25.04 -11.58
C PHE A 403 3.13 25.46 -13.05
N TYR A 404 1.93 25.77 -13.50
CA TYR A 404 1.70 26.34 -14.84
C TYR A 404 2.49 27.63 -15.09
N THR A 405 2.53 28.52 -14.11
CA THR A 405 3.38 29.73 -14.19
C THR A 405 4.86 29.36 -14.33
N ALA A 406 5.32 28.29 -13.68
CA ALA A 406 6.69 27.78 -13.82
C ALA A 406 6.95 27.17 -15.21
N LEU A 407 5.99 26.49 -15.82
CA LEU A 407 6.11 25.96 -17.18
C LEU A 407 6.26 27.07 -18.23
N ILE A 408 5.47 28.15 -18.09
CA ILE A 408 5.60 29.35 -18.93
C ILE A 408 6.99 29.98 -18.77
N LYS A 409 7.46 30.12 -17.52
CA LYS A 409 8.80 30.67 -17.23
C LYS A 409 9.94 29.81 -17.76
N LEU A 410 9.71 28.50 -17.92
CA LEU A 410 10.65 27.56 -18.51
C LEU A 410 10.55 27.51 -20.05
N SER A 411 9.67 28.32 -20.64
CA SER A 411 9.35 28.30 -22.07
C SER A 411 8.95 26.90 -22.57
N ILE A 412 8.35 26.09 -21.69
CA ILE A 412 7.78 24.78 -22.05
C ILE A 412 6.39 24.96 -22.65
N VAL A 413 5.64 25.94 -22.14
CA VAL A 413 4.34 26.34 -22.66
C VAL A 413 4.46 27.77 -23.18
N ASP A 414 4.09 27.98 -24.44
CA ASP A 414 3.97 29.32 -25.01
C ASP A 414 2.58 29.90 -24.69
N PRO A 415 2.48 30.97 -23.89
CA PRO A 415 1.19 31.57 -23.56
C PRO A 415 0.54 32.30 -24.76
N ALA A 416 1.26 32.56 -25.84
CA ALA A 416 0.69 33.12 -27.08
C ALA A 416 0.13 32.03 -28.02
N SER A 417 0.50 30.76 -27.79
CA SER A 417 -0.01 29.61 -28.53
C SER A 417 -1.32 29.14 -27.94
N ASP A 418 -2.42 29.33 -28.67
CA ASP A 418 -3.75 28.83 -28.24
C ASP A 418 -3.75 27.31 -28.05
N ALA A 419 -2.99 26.57 -28.88
CA ALA A 419 -2.90 25.12 -28.77
C ALA A 419 -2.26 24.67 -27.45
N ASP A 420 -1.22 25.37 -27.00
CA ASP A 420 -0.49 25.01 -25.78
C ASP A 420 -1.17 25.56 -24.52
N SER A 421 -1.91 26.66 -24.64
CA SER A 421 -2.50 27.37 -23.50
C SER A 421 -4.01 27.15 -23.31
N ALA A 422 -4.74 26.56 -24.27
CA ALA A 422 -6.19 26.40 -24.19
C ALA A 422 -6.67 25.67 -22.94
N GLU A 423 -6.08 24.51 -22.61
CA GLU A 423 -6.43 23.73 -21.41
C GLU A 423 -6.10 24.49 -20.12
N MET A 424 -4.97 25.21 -20.10
CA MET A 424 -4.57 26.05 -18.97
C MET A 424 -5.53 27.24 -18.78
N ALA A 425 -5.96 27.88 -19.86
CA ALA A 425 -6.93 28.97 -19.85
C ALA A 425 -8.32 28.49 -19.40
N HIS A 426 -8.78 27.34 -19.91
CA HIS A 426 -10.04 26.74 -19.50
C HIS A 426 -10.04 26.37 -18.01
N PHE A 427 -8.98 25.70 -17.53
CA PHE A 427 -8.84 25.34 -16.13
C PHE A 427 -8.84 26.57 -15.20
N THR A 428 -8.08 27.61 -15.55
CA THR A 428 -7.99 28.84 -14.74
C THR A 428 -9.30 29.62 -14.73
N LEU A 429 -10.00 29.68 -15.86
CA LEU A 429 -11.32 30.33 -15.94
C LEU A 429 -12.37 29.59 -15.10
N ARG A 430 -12.43 28.25 -15.16
CA ARG A 430 -13.32 27.44 -14.32
C ARG A 430 -13.07 27.67 -12.82
N ASN A 431 -11.81 27.94 -12.47
CA ASN A 431 -11.36 28.14 -11.10
C ASN A 431 -11.10 29.61 -10.73
N ALA A 432 -11.64 30.58 -11.47
CA ALA A 432 -11.35 32.01 -11.29
C ALA A 432 -11.74 32.59 -9.91
N ARG A 433 -12.48 31.83 -9.09
CA ARG A 433 -12.74 32.15 -7.68
C ARG A 433 -11.48 32.14 -6.80
N PHE A 434 -10.41 31.47 -7.24
CA PHE A 434 -9.11 31.46 -6.58
C PHE A 434 -8.19 32.53 -7.16
N GLU A 435 -7.46 33.23 -6.28
CA GLU A 435 -6.60 34.36 -6.66
C GLU A 435 -5.50 33.95 -7.66
N GLU A 436 -4.81 32.84 -7.42
CA GLU A 436 -3.76 32.33 -8.31
C GLU A 436 -4.28 31.95 -9.69
N ALA A 437 -5.50 31.40 -9.77
CA ALA A 437 -6.13 31.04 -11.04
C ALA A 437 -6.49 32.29 -11.83
N ASN A 438 -7.07 33.30 -11.18
CA ASN A 438 -7.40 34.58 -11.80
C ASN A 438 -6.13 35.33 -12.27
N ALA A 439 -5.06 35.31 -11.47
CA ALA A 439 -3.77 35.89 -11.84
C ALA A 439 -3.16 35.21 -13.07
N LEU A 440 -3.16 33.87 -13.11
CA LEU A 440 -2.67 33.12 -14.26
C LEU A 440 -3.54 33.34 -15.51
N TYR A 441 -4.86 33.41 -15.37
CA TYR A 441 -5.75 33.70 -16.50
C TYR A 441 -5.43 35.07 -17.13
N ARG A 442 -5.21 36.10 -16.31
CA ARG A 442 -4.81 37.43 -16.81
C ARG A 442 -3.45 37.40 -17.51
N LEU A 443 -2.51 36.62 -17.00
CA LEU A 443 -1.21 36.41 -17.66
C LEU A 443 -1.43 35.84 -19.07
N LEU A 444 -2.19 34.76 -19.19
CA LEU A 444 -2.50 34.11 -20.48
C LEU A 444 -3.22 35.07 -21.44
N ALA A 445 -4.28 35.73 -20.97
CA ALA A 445 -5.06 36.67 -21.78
C ALA A 445 -4.22 37.87 -22.27
N SER A 446 -3.26 38.34 -21.46
CA SER A 446 -2.36 39.43 -21.86
C SER A 446 -1.37 39.01 -22.95
N SER A 447 -1.00 37.74 -23.01
CA SER A 447 -0.10 37.19 -24.02
C SER A 447 -0.80 36.94 -25.36
N SER A 448 -2.07 36.53 -25.34
CA SER A 448 -2.85 36.31 -26.57
C SER A 448 -3.29 37.61 -27.28
N GLY A 449 -3.32 38.74 -26.57
CA GLY A 449 -3.82 40.02 -27.09
C GLY A 449 -2.79 40.92 -27.79
N ALA A 450 -1.52 40.50 -27.87
CA ALA A 450 -0.46 41.26 -28.53
C ALA A 450 -0.35 40.90 -30.04
N PHE A 451 -1.40 41.22 -30.80
CA PHE A 451 -1.39 41.21 -32.27
C PHE A 451 -1.43 42.62 -32.84
#